data_AF-N8VGB2-F1
#
_entry.id   AF-N8VGB2-F1
#
_cell.length_a   1.000
_cell.length_b   1.000
_cell.length_c   1.000
_cell.angle_alpha   90.00
_cell.angle_beta   90.00
_cell.angle_gamma   90.00
#
_symmetry.space_group_name_H-M   'P 1'
#
loop_
_entity.id
_entity.type
_entity.pdbx_description
1 polymer ?
#
loop_
_entity_poly.entity_id
_entity_poly.type
_entity_poly.pdbx_seq_one_letter_code
_entity_poly.pdbx_strand_id
1 'polypeptide(L)'
;MGLPFSRNLESRADKGGLMLMARAGYNPNAAITLWQKMNAQDSRGNSVLNKFTSTHPTNDDRIAALQQLMPEAMTVYKTKK
;
A
#
# COMPACT_ATOMS: atom_id res chain seq x y z
N MET A 1 25.50 -4.81 2.90
CA MET A 1 24.54 -4.55 1.81
C MET A 1 23.16 -4.92 2.33
N GLY A 2 22.29 -3.92 2.50
CA GLY A 2 21.03 -4.04 3.25
C GLY A 2 20.06 -5.00 2.57
N LEU A 3 19.51 -5.92 3.35
CA LEU A 3 18.46 -6.82 2.87
C LEU A 3 17.29 -5.94 2.40
N PRO A 4 16.77 -6.13 1.16
CA PRO A 4 15.48 -5.55 0.80
C PRO A 4 14.48 -6.01 1.86
N PHE A 5 13.69 -5.09 2.44
CA PHE A 5 12.71 -5.44 3.45
C PHE A 5 11.93 -6.66 2.95
N SER A 6 11.92 -7.74 3.74
CA SER A 6 11.34 -9.00 3.27
C SER A 6 9.89 -8.73 2.85
N ARG A 7 9.41 -9.40 1.80
CA ARG A 7 8.03 -9.20 1.28
C ARG A 7 6.97 -9.26 2.40
N ASN A 8 7.24 -10.05 3.44
CA ASN A 8 6.42 -10.13 4.65
C ASN A 8 6.33 -8.81 5.44
N LEU A 9 7.42 -8.04 5.54
CA LEU A 9 7.42 -6.72 6.18
C LEU A 9 6.55 -5.72 5.41
N GLU A 10 6.62 -5.71 4.07
CA GLU A 10 5.76 -4.87 3.24
C GLU A 10 4.28 -5.23 3.42
N SER A 11 3.93 -6.52 3.38
CA SER A 11 2.54 -6.96 3.60
C SER A 11 2.01 -6.59 4.99
N ARG A 12 2.86 -6.68 6.03
CA ARG A 12 2.51 -6.25 7.38
C ARG A 12 2.32 -4.73 7.45
N ALA A 13 3.20 -3.97 6.80
CA ALA A 13 3.11 -2.52 6.74
C ALA A 13 1.84 -2.06 6.00
N ASP A 14 1.51 -2.68 4.86
CA ASP A 14 0.31 -2.39 4.08
C ASP A 14 -0.96 -2.64 4.89
N LYS A 15 -1.05 -3.79 5.57
CA LYS A 15 -2.19 -4.10 6.43
C LYS A 15 -2.32 -3.08 7.57
N GLY A 16 -1.22 -2.80 8.26
CA GLY A 16 -1.20 -1.84 9.36
C GLY A 16 -1.62 -0.45 8.91
N GLY A 17 -1.02 0.04 7.82
CA GLY A 17 -1.33 1.34 7.22
C GLY A 17 -2.79 1.46 6.79
N LEU A 18 -3.33 0.44 6.10
CA LEU A 18 -4.72 0.42 5.66
C LEU A 18 -5.70 0.53 6.83
N MET A 19 -5.46 -0.22 7.92
CA MET A 19 -6.30 -0.15 9.12
C MET A 19 -6.16 1.20 9.85
N LEU A 20 -4.96 1.77 9.91
CA LEU A 20 -4.74 3.09 10.49
C LEU A 20 -5.47 4.18 9.70
N MET A 21 -5.39 4.15 8.37
CA MET A 21 -6.14 5.06 7.49
C MET A 21 -7.64 4.98 7.77
N ALA A 22 -8.19 3.76 7.81
CA ALA A 22 -9.60 3.52 8.10
C ALA A 22 -10.00 4.12 9.47
N ARG A 23 -9.21 3.86 10.52
CA ARG A 23 -9.45 4.37 11.88
C ARG A 23 -9.37 5.89 11.98
N ALA A 24 -8.52 6.51 11.16
CA ALA A 24 -8.33 7.95 11.08
C ALA A 24 -9.39 8.66 10.20
N GLY A 25 -10.33 7.91 9.59
CA GLY A 25 -11.38 8.49 8.75
C GLY A 25 -10.93 8.79 7.31
N TYR A 26 -9.81 8.24 6.86
CA TYR A 26 -9.42 8.28 5.45
C TYR A 26 -10.04 7.10 4.71
N ASN A 27 -10.56 7.35 3.50
CA ASN A 27 -11.16 6.31 2.66
C ASN A 27 -10.11 5.22 2.30
N PRO A 28 -10.27 3.96 2.77
CA PRO A 28 -9.30 2.89 2.51
C PRO A 28 -9.06 2.59 1.03
N ASN A 29 -10.03 2.84 0.15
CA ASN A 29 -9.87 2.64 -1.29
C ASN A 29 -8.76 3.51 -1.90
N ALA A 30 -8.42 4.64 -1.25
CA ALA A 30 -7.34 5.51 -1.70
C ALA A 30 -5.97 4.79 -1.69
N ALA A 31 -5.78 3.77 -0.85
CA ALA A 31 -4.55 2.98 -0.81
C ALA A 31 -4.34 2.22 -2.13
N ILE A 32 -5.39 1.62 -2.71
CA ILE A 32 -5.30 0.95 -4.01
C ILE A 32 -4.92 1.95 -5.09
N THR A 33 -5.60 3.11 -5.13
CA THR A 33 -5.32 4.16 -6.11
C THR A 33 -3.89 4.67 -6.02
N LEU A 34 -3.33 4.79 -4.81
CA LEU A 34 -1.93 5.17 -4.60
C LEU A 34 -0.99 4.17 -5.28
N TRP A 35 -1.13 2.88 -4.99
CA TRP A 35 -0.24 1.86 -5.54
C TRP A 35 -0.38 1.68 -7.06
N GLN A 36 -1.60 1.82 -7.61
CA GLN A 36 -1.81 1.87 -9.06
C GLN A 36 -1.04 3.02 -9.72
N LYS A 37 -1.09 4.21 -9.11
CA LYS A 37 -0.33 5.38 -9.60
C LYS A 37 1.18 5.17 -9.48
N MET A 38 1.66 4.52 -8.43
CA MET A 38 3.07 4.21 -8.24
C MET A 38 3.57 3.24 -9.32
N ASN A 39 2.86 2.14 -9.59
CA ASN A 39 3.20 1.21 -10.67
C ASN A 39 3.27 1.92 -12.05
N ALA A 40 2.32 2.81 -12.33
CA ALA A 40 2.30 3.57 -13.58
C ALA A 40 3.43 4.61 -13.71
N GLN A 41 4.04 5.03 -12.60
CA GLN A 41 5.15 5.99 -12.58
C GLN A 41 6.52 5.31 -12.56
N ASP A 42 6.64 4.13 -11.95
CA ASP A 42 7.87 3.33 -11.92
C ASP A 42 8.30 2.94 -13.35
N SER A 43 7.32 2.54 -14.18
CA SER A 43 7.50 2.26 -15.61
C SER A 43 7.98 3.45 -16.47
N ARG A 44 7.95 4.68 -15.95
CA ARG A 44 8.39 5.90 -16.65
C ARG A 44 9.79 6.38 -16.24
N GLY A 45 10.50 5.63 -15.39
CA GLY A 45 11.88 5.94 -15.00
C GLY A 45 12.02 7.17 -14.11
N ASN A 46 11.03 7.47 -13.28
CA ASN A 46 11.08 8.61 -12.36
C ASN A 46 12.15 8.39 -11.26
N SER A 47 13.22 9.17 -11.27
CA SER A 47 14.39 8.95 -10.40
C SER A 47 14.10 9.07 -8.89
N VAL A 48 13.08 9.85 -8.51
CA VAL A 48 12.65 9.97 -7.10
C VAL A 48 11.90 8.72 -6.67
N LEU A 49 11.01 8.22 -7.53
CA LEU A 49 10.25 7.01 -7.26
C LEU A 49 11.16 5.78 -7.23
N ASN A 50 12.16 5.71 -8.11
CA ASN A 50 13.13 4.62 -8.16
C ASN A 50 13.86 4.41 -6.83
N LYS A 51 14.20 5.48 -6.10
CA LYS A 51 14.84 5.36 -4.76
C LYS A 51 13.89 4.74 -3.75
N PHE A 52 12.61 5.11 -3.79
CA PHE A 52 11.59 4.53 -2.93
C PHE A 52 11.38 3.05 -3.28
N THR A 53 11.14 2.73 -4.55
CA THR A 53 10.88 1.35 -5.00
C THR A 53 12.08 0.42 -4.87
N SER A 54 13.30 0.96 -4.82
CA SER A 54 14.51 0.20 -4.48
C SER A 54 14.52 -0.36 -3.05
N THR A 55 13.82 0.28 -2.11
CA THR A 55 13.72 -0.16 -0.71
C THR A 55 12.36 -0.78 -0.40
N HIS A 56 11.29 -0.26 -1.01
CA HIS A 56 9.92 -0.71 -0.89
C HIS A 56 9.40 -1.11 -2.27
N PRO A 57 9.70 -2.32 -2.77
CA PRO A 57 9.29 -2.73 -4.10
C PRO A 57 7.77 -2.65 -4.24
N THR A 58 7.33 -2.04 -5.35
CA THR A 58 5.93 -2.08 -5.75
C THR A 58 5.70 -3.36 -6.55
N ASN A 59 4.54 -3.99 -6.39
CA ASN A 59 4.09 -5.04 -7.29
C ASN A 59 2.58 -5.20 -7.23
N ASP A 60 2.02 -5.94 -8.19
CA ASP A 60 0.59 -6.23 -8.23
C ASP A 60 0.13 -7.09 -7.04
N ASP A 61 1.03 -7.87 -6.42
CA ASP A 61 0.71 -8.66 -5.22
C ASP A 61 0.27 -7.76 -4.05
N ARG A 62 0.86 -6.57 -3.89
CA ARG A 62 0.46 -5.60 -2.85
C ARG A 62 -0.96 -5.10 -3.08
N ILE A 63 -1.31 -4.80 -4.32
CA ILE A 63 -2.67 -4.36 -4.68
C ILE A 63 -3.67 -5.49 -4.39
N ALA A 64 -3.34 -6.73 -4.77
CA ALA A 64 -4.17 -7.89 -4.49
C ALA A 64 -4.38 -8.11 -2.98
N ALA A 65 -3.31 -7.99 -2.18
CA ALA A 65 -3.39 -8.10 -0.72
C ALA A 65 -4.28 -7.00 -0.10
N LEU A 66 -4.15 -5.74 -0.57
CA LEU A 66 -5.00 -4.64 -0.13
C LEU A 66 -6.47 -4.85 -0.50
N GLN A 67 -6.76 -5.41 -1.68
CA GLN A 67 -8.12 -5.75 -2.09
C GLN A 67 -8.73 -6.82 -1.17
N GLN A 68 -7.96 -7.83 -0.76
CA GLN A 68 -8.42 -8.85 0.20
C GLN A 68 -8.73 -8.27 1.58
N LEU A 69 -7.96 -7.27 2.03
CA LEU A 69 -8.16 -6.59 3.32
C LEU A 69 -9.25 -5.51 3.28
N MET A 70 -9.72 -5.13 2.09
CA MET A 70 -10.64 -4.01 1.91
C MET A 70 -11.97 -4.18 2.67
N PRO A 71 -12.62 -5.35 2.72
CA PRO A 71 -13.84 -5.53 3.50
C PRO A 71 -13.65 -5.25 5.00
N GLU A 72 -12.52 -5.68 5.58
CA GLU A 72 -12.15 -5.40 6.97
C GLU A 72 -11.94 -3.89 7.17
N ALA A 73 -11.15 -3.26 6.29
CA ALA A 73 -10.85 -1.83 6.36
C ALA A 73 -12.12 -0.97 6.24
N MET A 74 -13.01 -1.32 5.33
CA MET A 74 -14.26 -0.61 5.09
C MET A 74 -15.23 -0.73 6.26
N THR A 75 -15.25 -1.88 6.95
CA THR A 75 -15.99 -2.03 8.21
C THR A 75 -15.49 -1.04 9.24
N VAL A 76 -14.17 -1.00 9.47
CA VAL A 76 -13.53 -0.06 10.41
C VAL A 76 -13.83 1.40 10.04
N TYR A 77 -13.66 1.76 8.78
CA TYR A 77 -13.93 3.11 8.28
C TYR A 77 -15.39 3.54 8.49
N LYS A 78 -16.35 2.68 8.20
CA LYS A 78 -17.79 2.97 8.37
C LYS A 78 -18.20 3.11 9.84
N THR A 79 -17.59 2.34 10.76
CA THR A 79 -17.89 2.45 12.20
C THR A 79 -17.39 3.75 12.84
N LYS A 80 -16.49 4.48 12.18
CA LYS A 80 -15.97 5.77 12.62
C LYS A 80 -16.70 6.98 12.04
N LYS A 81 -17.48 6.78 10.98
CA LYS A 81 -18.30 7.81 10.35
C LYS A 81 -19.63 7.93 11.09
#